data_AF-A0A2N3DNJ3-F1
#
_entry.id   AF-A0A2N3DNJ3-F1
#
_cell.length_a   1.000
_cell.length_b   1.000
_cell.length_c   1.000
_cell.angle_alpha   90.00
_cell.angle_beta   90.00
_cell.angle_gamma   90.00
#
_symmetry.space_group_name_H-M   'P 1'
#
loop_
_entity.id
_entity.type
_entity.pdbx_description
1 polymer ?
#
loop_
_entity_poly.entity_id
_entity_poly.type
_entity_poly.pdbx_seq_one_letter_code
_entity_poly.pdbx_strand_id
1 'polypeptide(L)' 'MKEETMFYLTRENLSKKSNAQLRDLFVQALRCQAKAPCRSAFNDASFTIRIISDELNRAGFAGGCLV' A
#
# COMPACT_ATOMS: atom_id res chain seq x y z
N MET A 1 -8.94 -8.48 19.82
CA MET A 1 -7.88 -7.96 18.94
C MET A 1 -8.59 -7.07 17.93
N LYS A 2 -8.25 -5.77 17.84
CA LYS A 2 -8.97 -4.83 16.96
C LYS A 2 -8.62 -5.13 15.50
N GLU A 3 -9.49 -5.86 14.81
CA GLU A 3 -9.58 -5.97 13.35
C GLU A 3 -10.19 -4.70 12.73
N GLU A 4 -9.83 -3.52 13.25
CA GLU A 4 -10.25 -2.27 12.64
C GLU A 4 -9.14 -1.78 11.73
N THR A 5 -9.48 -1.55 10.46
CA THR A 5 -8.68 -0.85 9.44
C THR A 5 -7.66 -1.65 8.63
N MET A 6 -7.99 -2.86 8.15
CA MET A 6 -7.05 -3.52 7.23
C MET A 6 -6.80 -2.68 5.96
N PHE A 7 -7.79 -2.04 5.31
CA PHE A 7 -7.50 -1.25 4.09
C PHE A 7 -8.50 -0.14 3.73
N TYR A 8 -8.99 0.70 4.66
CA TYR A 8 -9.61 1.99 4.27
C TYR A 8 -8.54 3.06 3.97
N LEU A 9 -7.55 2.69 3.18
CA LEU A 9 -6.54 3.62 2.66
C LEU A 9 -7.12 4.30 1.42
N THR A 10 -7.82 5.41 1.64
CA THR A 10 -8.21 6.31 0.54
C THR A 10 -6.97 7.05 0.04
N ARG A 11 -6.98 7.43 -1.24
CA ARG A 11 -5.91 8.23 -1.84
C ARG A 11 -5.62 9.51 -1.05
N GLU A 12 -6.67 10.13 -0.49
CA GLU A 12 -6.56 11.33 0.35
C GLU A 12 -5.85 11.06 1.69
N ASN A 13 -6.02 9.87 2.28
CA ASN A 13 -5.27 9.46 3.47
C ASN A 13 -3.80 9.17 3.16
N LEU A 14 -3.49 8.69 1.96
CA LEU A 14 -2.13 8.40 1.53
C LEU A 14 -1.37 9.68 1.17
N SER A 15 -2.01 10.67 0.54
CA SER A 15 -1.37 11.94 0.18
C SER A 15 -0.92 12.79 1.38
N LYS A 16 -1.44 12.50 2.59
CA LYS A 16 -1.05 13.16 3.85
C LYS A 16 0.13 12.46 4.54
N LYS A 17 0.60 11.31 4.03
CA LYS A 17 1.69 10.52 4.61
C LYS A 17 3.03 10.89 3.98
N SER A 18 4.10 10.75 4.75
CA SER A 18 5.46 10.91 4.24
C SER A 18 5.88 9.73 3.35
N ASN A 19 6.88 9.92 2.50
CA ASN A 19 7.44 8.85 1.66
C ASN A 19 7.90 7.64 2.47
N ALA A 20 8.47 7.85 3.67
CA ALA A 20 8.86 6.76 4.56
C ALA A 20 7.65 5.95 5.03
N GLN A 21 6.56 6.63 5.42
CA GLN A 21 5.32 5.97 5.84
C GLN A 21 4.65 5.22 4.69
N LEU A 22 4.70 5.75 3.46
CA LEU A 22 4.18 5.06 2.28
C LEU A 22 4.98 3.78 1.96
N ARG A 23 6.31 3.81 2.07
CA ARG A 23 7.15 2.61 1.91
C ARG A 23 6.86 1.54 2.97
N ASP A 24 6.68 1.96 4.22
CA ASP A 24 6.31 1.04 5.31
C ASP A 24 4.96 0.36 5.06
N LEU A 25 3.96 1.13 4.63
CA LEU A 25 2.65 0.59 4.25
C LEU A 25 2.74 -0.35 3.05
N PHE A 26 3.60 -0.05 2.07
CA PHE A 26 3.83 -0.91 0.92
C PHE A 26 4.36 -2.29 1.35
N VAL A 27 5.37 -2.32 2.23
CA VAL A 27 5.93 -3.56 2.76
C VAL A 27 4.91 -4.33 3.59
N GLN A 28 4.08 -3.64 4.38
CA GLN A 28 2.99 -4.28 5.12
C GLN A 28 1.95 -4.91 4.20
N ALA A 29 1.56 -4.20 3.13
CA ALA A 29 0.60 -4.71 2.15
C ALA A 29 1.15 -5.94 1.40
N LEU A 30 2.44 -5.95 1.05
CA LEU A 30 3.11 -7.14 0.49
C LEU A 30 3.09 -8.34 1.45
N ARG A 31 3.36 -8.12 2.73
CA ARG A 31 3.27 -9.18 3.76
C ARG A 31 1.84 -9.71 3.90
N CYS A 32 0.84 -8.83 3.83
CA CYS A 32 -0.57 -9.21 3.87
C CYS A 32 -0.96 -10.03 2.63
N GLN A 33 -0.50 -9.62 1.44
CA GLN A 33 -0.71 -10.35 0.19
C GLN A 33 -0.09 -11.75 0.27
N ALA A 34 1.14 -11.88 0.76
CA ALA A 34 1.85 -13.16 0.90
C ALA A 34 1.20 -14.12 1.92
N LYS A 35 0.51 -13.56 2.92
CA LYS A 35 -0.23 -14.31 3.95
C LYS A 35 -1.73 -14.41 3.66
N ALA A 36 -2.19 -13.98 2.48
CA ALA A 36 -3.60 -13.91 2.17
C ALA A 36 -4.21 -15.33 2.16
N PRO A 37 -5.21 -15.62 3.02
CA PRO A 37 -5.79 -16.94 3.12
C PRO A 37 -6.73 -17.28 1.95
N CYS A 38 -7.14 -16.27 1.17
CA CYS A 38 -8.08 -16.42 0.08
C CYS A 38 -7.87 -15.37 -1.02
N ARG A 39 -8.48 -15.61 -2.18
CA ARG A 39 -8.32 -14.76 -3.38
C ARG A 39 -8.84 -13.34 -3.19
N SER A 40 -9.91 -13.14 -2.41
CA SER A 40 -10.42 -11.81 -2.09
C SER A 40 -9.40 -11.01 -1.29
N ALA A 41 -8.87 -11.57 -0.20
CA ALA A 41 -7.82 -10.93 0.60
C ALA A 41 -6.54 -10.63 -0.21
N PHE A 42 -6.18 -11.52 -1.15
CA PHE A 42 -5.08 -11.28 -2.07
C PHE A 42 -5.37 -10.09 -3.01
N ASN A 43 -6.58 -10.02 -3.57
CA ASN A 43 -6.98 -8.94 -4.46
C ASN A 43 -7.03 -7.58 -3.72
N ASP A 44 -7.53 -7.56 -2.49
CA ASP A 44 -7.59 -6.34 -1.67
C ASP A 44 -6.19 -5.82 -1.31
N ALA A 45 -5.27 -6.72 -0.95
CA ALA A 45 -3.87 -6.37 -0.74
C ALA A 45 -3.22 -5.88 -2.04
N SER A 46 -3.49 -6.52 -3.18
CA SER A 46 -2.97 -6.12 -4.49
C SER A 46 -3.46 -4.73 -4.91
N PHE A 47 -4.73 -4.43 -4.67
CA PHE A 47 -5.33 -3.12 -4.92
C PHE A 47 -4.66 -2.05 -4.07
N THR A 48 -4.43 -2.34 -2.79
CA THR A 48 -3.74 -1.41 -1.88
C THR A 48 -2.30 -1.13 -2.32
N ILE A 49 -1.54 -2.17 -2.65
CA ILE A 49 -0.16 -2.06 -3.17
C ILE A 49 -0.13 -1.08 -4.34
N ARG A 50 -1.07 -1.22 -5.28
CA ARG A 50 -1.16 -0.35 -6.46
C ARG A 50 -1.41 1.11 -6.10
N ILE A 51 -2.35 1.41 -5.19
CA ILE A 51 -2.63 2.79 -4.80
C ILE A 51 -1.42 3.43 -4.09
N ILE A 52 -0.74 2.67 -3.22
CA ILE A 52 0.46 3.16 -2.53
C ILE A 52 1.59 3.44 -3.53
N SER A 53 1.79 2.56 -4.51
CA SER A 53 2.75 2.78 -5.60
C SER A 53 2.43 4.03 -6.41
N ASP A 54 1.17 4.23 -6.80
CA ASP A 54 0.75 5.42 -7.53
C ASP A 54 1.01 6.70 -6.73
N GLU A 55 0.77 6.67 -5.42
CA GLU A 55 1.03 7.83 -4.56
C GLU A 55 2.52 8.07 -4.34
N LEU A 56 3.35 7.02 -4.18
CA LEU A 56 4.81 7.13 -4.14
C LEU A 56 5.35 7.76 -5.43
N ASN A 57 4.88 7.29 -6.59
CA ASN A 57 5.23 7.83 -7.90
C ASN A 57 4.85 9.31 -8.01
N ARG A 58 3.64 9.67 -7.56
CA ARG A 58 3.15 11.07 -7.54
C ARG A 58 3.96 11.97 -6.60
N ALA A 59 4.37 11.45 -5.43
CA ALA A 59 5.10 12.20 -4.41
C ALA A 59 6.59 12.46 -4.75
N GLY A 60 7.03 12.09 -5.96
CA GLY A 60 8.38 12.41 -6.44
C GLY A 60 9.25 11.20 -6.77
N PHE A 61 8.70 9.97 -6.83
CA PHE A 61 9.35 8.85 -7.54
C PHE A 61 9.21 8.93 -9.07
N ALA A 62 8.92 10.12 -9.62
CA ALA A 62 9.10 10.40 -11.03
C ALA A 62 10.59 10.56 -11.35
N GLY A 63 11.34 9.44 -11.34
CA GLY A 63 12.73 9.40 -11.79
C GLY A 63 13.63 8.48 -10.98
N GLY A 64 13.66 7.19 -11.31
CA GLY A 64 14.81 6.34 -11.01
C GLY A 64 14.49 5.03 -10.30
N CYS A 65 14.63 3.94 -11.07
CA CYS A 65 14.96 2.59 -10.62
C CYS A 65 14.17 2.01 -9.43
N LEU A 66 13.15 1.22 -9.76
CA LEU A 66 12.97 -0.08 -9.10
C LEU A 66 13.48 -1.14 -10.09
N VAL A 67 14.79 -1.41 -10.03
CA VAL A 67 15.41 -2.64 -10.54
C VAL A 67 15.75 -3.51 -9.34
#